data_AF-A0AAU1NLN5-F1
#
_entry.id   AF-A0AAU1NLN5-F1
#
_cell.length_a   1.000
_cell.length_b   1.000
_cell.length_c   1.000
_cell.angle_alpha   90.00
_cell.angle_beta   90.00
_cell.angle_gamma   90.00
#
_symmetry.space_group_name_H-M   'P 1'
#
loop_
_entity.id
_entity.type
_entity.pdbx_description
1 polymer ?
#
loop_
_entity_poly.entity_id
_entity_poly.type
_entity_poly.pdbx_seq_one_letter_code
_entity_poly.pdbx_strand_id
1 'polypeptide(L)'
;MSTFASTAPAAKTSGSSAAPARADSGTRRRGLLRWLFVAPALAYMALFFGYPLVRNIVMSFQHYTPKTYFTGEAPFNGLDNWRAVFSNELFAGSLWHTAIFTLGSLLGQFTIGLALAVFFSRRFRLSGVVRAILLLPWLVPMVVSAVVWRRILDQDHGILNSALHAVGLTEGGVPWLNSPGVALLSAILVNIWIGIPFNMVILYGGLQEIPRELYEAASLDGASPWRTFRSVTLPMLRPVITVVLVLGFMSTVKILDLILALTSGGPADSTQTLGTVTYQLSFLQLDFGQGAVVGNVLILISAVFAVLYLRANRADFGKGK
;
A
#
# COMPACT_ATOMS: atom_id res chain seq x y z
N MET A 1 45.46 -54.11 44.31
CA MET A 1 46.16 -53.99 45.60
C MET A 1 46.70 -52.57 45.70
N SER A 2 46.28 -51.83 46.74
CA SER A 2 46.92 -50.64 47.35
C SER A 2 47.14 -49.39 46.46
N THR A 3 46.96 -48.12 46.87
CA THR A 3 46.64 -47.48 48.15
C THR A 3 46.38 -45.98 47.89
N PHE A 4 45.38 -45.45 48.61
CA PHE A 4 45.14 -44.10 49.14
C PHE A 4 46.00 -42.85 48.76
N ALA A 5 45.24 -41.79 48.43
CA ALA A 5 45.30 -40.36 48.80
C ALA A 5 46.47 -39.78 49.64
N SER A 6 46.87 -38.51 49.36
CA SER A 6 47.01 -37.42 50.37
C SER A 6 47.52 -36.06 49.80
N THR A 7 46.78 -34.99 50.14
CA THR A 7 47.13 -33.59 50.55
C THR A 7 47.85 -32.53 49.67
N ALA A 8 47.36 -31.28 49.81
CA ALA A 8 47.73 -29.98 49.21
C ALA A 8 48.97 -29.30 49.87
N PRO A 9 49.56 -28.17 49.36
CA PRO A 9 48.95 -26.83 49.45
C PRO A 9 49.27 -25.84 48.29
N ALA A 10 48.64 -24.67 48.34
CA ALA A 10 48.78 -23.54 47.42
C ALA A 10 50.16 -22.85 47.48
N ALA A 11 50.67 -22.41 46.33
CA ALA A 11 51.71 -21.40 46.22
C ALA A 11 51.27 -20.30 45.23
N LYS A 12 51.11 -19.09 45.76
CA LYS A 12 50.92 -17.86 45.00
C LYS A 12 52.22 -17.52 44.26
N THR A 13 52.15 -17.32 42.96
CA THR A 13 53.12 -16.49 42.23
C THR A 13 52.39 -15.37 41.53
N SER A 14 52.37 -14.23 42.20
CA SER A 14 52.11 -12.92 41.60
C SER A 14 53.22 -12.61 40.58
N GLY A 15 52.83 -12.51 39.32
CA GLY A 15 53.68 -12.06 38.23
C GLY A 15 52.85 -11.27 37.23
N SER A 16 52.59 -10.01 37.60
CA SER A 16 51.97 -9.01 36.74
C SER A 16 52.78 -8.82 35.47
N SER A 17 52.17 -9.11 34.32
CA SER A 17 52.46 -8.43 33.06
C SER A 17 51.17 -8.42 32.25
N ALA A 18 50.25 -7.55 32.66
CA ALA A 18 49.11 -7.18 31.83
C ALA A 18 49.66 -6.55 30.54
N ALA A 19 49.58 -7.29 29.43
CA ALA A 19 49.79 -6.73 28.10
C ALA A 19 48.83 -5.54 27.93
N PRO A 20 49.28 -4.38 27.41
CA PRO A 20 48.41 -3.26 27.23
C PRO A 20 47.33 -3.65 26.21
N ALA A 21 46.08 -3.63 26.66
CA ALA A 21 44.91 -3.74 25.80
C ALA A 21 45.03 -2.66 24.72
N ARG A 22 45.32 -3.06 23.48
CA ARG A 22 45.15 -2.22 22.28
C ARG A 22 43.65 -2.02 22.05
N ALA A 23 43.03 -1.21 22.90
CA ALA A 23 41.66 -0.78 22.76
C ALA A 23 41.57 0.45 21.83
N ASP A 24 40.46 0.50 21.08
CA ASP A 24 39.80 1.69 20.52
C ASP A 24 40.13 2.28 19.14
N SER A 25 41.16 1.85 18.40
CA SER A 25 41.33 2.32 17.01
C SER A 25 40.43 1.57 15.99
N GLY A 26 40.00 0.35 16.31
CA GLY A 26 39.18 -0.49 15.43
C GLY A 26 37.69 -0.14 15.41
N THR A 27 37.17 0.43 16.50
CA THR A 27 35.74 0.73 16.71
C THR A 27 35.30 1.96 15.91
N ARG A 28 36.12 3.04 15.91
CA ARG A 28 35.87 4.23 15.07
C ARG A 28 36.02 3.95 13.58
N ARG A 29 37.04 3.18 13.18
CA ARG A 29 37.24 2.78 11.77
C ARG A 29 36.10 1.89 11.27
N ARG A 30 35.59 0.96 12.10
CA ARG A 30 34.38 0.17 11.79
C ARG A 30 33.12 1.03 11.70
N GLY A 31 32.96 2.04 12.56
CA GLY A 31 31.86 3.00 12.47
C GLY A 31 31.90 3.84 11.19
N LEU A 32 33.08 4.35 10.83
CA LEU A 32 33.29 5.13 9.61
C LEU A 32 33.05 4.30 8.34
N LEU A 33 33.53 3.05 8.31
CA LEU A 33 33.30 2.12 7.21
C LEU A 33 31.80 1.79 7.06
N ARG A 34 31.05 1.59 8.16
CA ARG A 34 29.59 1.38 8.11
C ARG A 34 28.87 2.57 7.48
N TRP A 35 29.20 3.80 7.87
CA TRP A 35 28.60 4.99 7.26
C TRP A 35 29.01 5.17 5.81
N LEU A 36 30.24 4.81 5.42
CA LEU A 36 30.68 4.87 4.02
C LEU A 36 29.87 3.94 3.10
N PHE A 37 29.43 2.76 3.60
CA PHE A 37 28.55 1.86 2.84
C PHE A 37 27.09 2.33 2.76
N VAL A 38 26.60 3.04 3.77
CA VAL A 38 25.19 3.52 3.82
C VAL A 38 25.04 4.91 3.20
N ALA A 39 26.11 5.71 3.17
CA ALA A 39 26.10 7.09 2.68
C ALA A 39 25.61 7.23 1.23
N PRO A 40 26.00 6.38 0.26
CA PRO A 40 25.48 6.49 -1.11
C PRO A 40 23.95 6.30 -1.18
N ALA A 41 23.42 5.36 -0.38
CA ALA A 41 21.97 5.12 -0.32
C ALA A 41 21.23 6.29 0.35
N LEU A 42 21.77 6.86 1.44
CA LEU A 42 21.20 8.03 2.09
C LEU A 42 21.27 9.28 1.22
N ALA A 43 22.39 9.49 0.51
CA ALA A 43 22.55 10.59 -0.42
C ALA A 43 21.54 10.47 -1.58
N TYR A 44 21.38 9.27 -2.14
CA TYR A 44 20.36 9.00 -3.16
C TYR A 44 18.95 9.29 -2.63
N MET A 45 18.60 8.79 -1.43
CA MET A 45 17.29 9.03 -0.83
C MET A 45 17.03 10.51 -0.55
N ALA A 46 18.02 11.23 -0.02
CA ALA A 46 17.93 12.67 0.22
C ALA A 46 17.77 13.47 -1.07
N LEU A 47 18.53 13.13 -2.12
CA LEU A 47 18.53 13.87 -3.39
C LEU A 47 17.27 13.59 -4.24
N PHE A 48 16.84 12.33 -4.34
CA PHE A 48 15.76 11.93 -5.25
C PHE A 48 14.39 11.82 -4.60
N PHE A 49 14.31 11.73 -3.27
CA PHE A 49 13.03 11.71 -2.54
C PHE A 49 12.91 12.89 -1.58
N GLY A 50 13.94 13.16 -0.77
CA GLY A 50 13.93 14.23 0.22
C GLY A 50 13.81 15.63 -0.41
N TYR A 51 14.65 15.93 -1.41
CA TYR A 51 14.63 17.23 -2.07
C TYR A 51 13.31 17.50 -2.81
N PRO A 52 12.78 16.61 -3.68
CA PRO A 52 11.48 16.83 -4.31
C PRO A 52 10.33 16.97 -3.31
N LEU A 53 10.35 16.22 -2.20
CA LEU A 53 9.36 16.34 -1.13
C LEU A 53 9.38 17.74 -0.50
N VAL A 54 10.56 18.22 -0.11
CA VAL A 54 10.71 19.56 0.47
C VAL A 54 10.33 20.64 -0.56
N ARG A 55 10.73 20.49 -1.82
CA ARG A 55 10.32 21.42 -2.88
C ARG A 55 8.81 21.41 -3.09
N ASN A 56 8.14 20.26 -3.05
CA ASN A 56 6.67 20.20 -3.13
C ASN A 56 6.02 20.95 -1.96
N ILE A 57 6.54 20.79 -0.74
CA ILE A 57 6.05 21.54 0.41
C ILE A 57 6.22 23.04 0.19
N VAL A 58 7.41 23.49 -0.21
CA VAL A 58 7.71 24.91 -0.44
C VAL A 58 6.86 25.50 -1.57
N MET A 59 6.71 24.78 -2.70
CA MET A 59 5.89 25.22 -3.85
C MET A 59 4.44 25.49 -3.44
N SER A 60 3.90 24.75 -2.45
CA SER A 60 2.53 24.98 -1.98
C SER A 60 2.32 26.35 -1.33
N PHE A 61 3.38 27.05 -0.92
CA PHE A 61 3.33 28.42 -0.36
C PHE A 61 3.92 29.48 -1.32
N GLN A 62 4.15 29.11 -2.58
CA GLN A 62 4.67 29.99 -3.62
C GLN A 62 3.68 30.10 -4.76
N HIS A 63 3.65 31.25 -5.41
CA HIS A 63 3.01 31.37 -6.71
C HIS A 63 3.93 30.71 -7.76
N TYR A 64 3.80 29.39 -7.94
CA TYR A 64 4.67 28.59 -8.80
C TYR A 64 3.92 28.14 -10.06
N THR A 65 4.22 28.79 -11.18
CA THR A 65 3.67 28.55 -12.53
C THR A 65 4.81 28.44 -13.54
N PRO A 66 4.56 28.06 -14.82
CA PRO A 66 5.61 28.09 -15.85
C PRO A 66 6.33 29.44 -15.95
N LYS A 67 5.60 30.55 -15.80
CA LYS A 67 6.19 31.90 -15.86
C LYS A 67 7.25 32.09 -14.77
N THR A 68 6.89 31.82 -13.52
CA THR A 68 7.79 31.98 -12.37
C THR A 68 8.91 30.93 -12.35
N TYR A 69 8.65 29.75 -12.92
CA TYR A 69 9.67 28.74 -13.16
C TYR A 69 10.75 29.25 -14.11
N PHE A 70 10.36 29.86 -15.23
CA PHE A 70 11.31 30.40 -16.22
C PHE A 70 12.05 31.64 -15.73
N THR A 71 11.40 32.53 -14.97
CA THR A 71 12.07 33.72 -14.40
C THR A 71 12.95 33.38 -13.21
N GLY A 72 12.76 32.21 -12.58
CA GLY A 72 13.43 31.83 -11.33
C GLY A 72 12.89 32.52 -10.08
N GLU A 73 11.92 33.43 -10.25
CA GLU A 73 11.30 34.19 -9.18
C GLU A 73 9.89 33.65 -8.90
N ALA A 74 9.78 32.76 -7.91
CA ALA A 74 8.50 32.27 -7.41
C ALA A 74 8.14 32.99 -6.09
N PRO A 75 7.39 34.11 -6.15
CA PRO A 75 7.09 34.90 -4.97
C PRO A 75 6.27 34.07 -3.97
N PHE A 76 6.59 34.24 -2.69
CA PHE A 76 5.86 33.60 -1.62
C PHE A 76 4.46 34.22 -1.52
N ASN A 77 3.43 33.40 -1.63
CA ASN A 77 2.03 33.83 -1.54
C ASN A 77 1.36 33.32 -0.25
N GLY A 78 2.15 32.85 0.72
CA GLY A 78 1.63 32.40 2.01
C GLY A 78 0.63 31.26 1.85
N LEU A 79 -0.59 31.47 2.36
CA LEU A 79 -1.65 30.47 2.35
C LEU A 79 -2.64 30.63 1.18
N ASP A 80 -2.34 31.46 0.18
CA ASP A 80 -3.30 31.75 -0.88
C ASP A 80 -3.64 30.53 -1.73
N ASN A 81 -2.64 29.71 -2.09
CA ASN A 81 -2.89 28.42 -2.77
C ASN A 81 -3.74 27.48 -1.90
N TRP A 82 -3.46 27.44 -0.59
CA TRP A 82 -4.23 26.63 0.35
C TRP A 82 -5.68 27.11 0.39
N ARG A 83 -5.93 28.40 0.55
CA ARG A 83 -7.30 28.94 0.53
C ARG A 83 -8.02 28.61 -0.78
N ALA A 84 -7.37 28.83 -1.92
CA ALA A 84 -7.94 28.58 -3.24
C ALA A 84 -8.37 27.10 -3.42
N VAL A 85 -7.51 26.16 -3.02
CA VAL A 85 -7.81 24.72 -3.11
C VAL A 85 -8.93 24.32 -2.14
N PHE A 86 -8.84 24.75 -0.88
CA PHE A 86 -9.83 24.35 0.14
C PHE A 86 -11.20 25.04 -0.03
N SER A 87 -11.26 26.17 -0.73
CA SER A 87 -12.54 26.81 -1.11
C SER A 87 -13.16 26.25 -2.39
N ASN A 88 -12.45 25.37 -3.11
CA ASN A 88 -12.94 24.80 -4.36
C ASN A 88 -13.82 23.57 -4.09
N GLU A 89 -15.05 23.57 -4.61
CA GLU A 89 -15.99 22.44 -4.47
C GLU A 89 -15.42 21.13 -5.03
N LEU A 90 -14.60 21.20 -6.09
CA LEU A 90 -13.91 20.06 -6.67
C LEU A 90 -12.98 19.36 -5.67
N PHE A 91 -12.34 20.12 -4.76
CA PHE A 91 -11.45 19.55 -3.76
C PHE A 91 -12.24 18.71 -2.74
N ALA A 92 -13.35 19.24 -2.22
CA ALA A 92 -14.19 18.50 -1.27
C ALA A 92 -14.78 17.23 -1.90
N GLY A 93 -15.28 17.35 -3.13
CA GLY A 93 -15.77 16.20 -3.90
C GLY A 93 -14.68 15.14 -4.13
N SER A 94 -13.49 15.56 -4.58
CA SER A 94 -12.39 14.63 -4.83
C SER A 94 -11.82 13.99 -3.57
N LEU A 95 -11.81 14.68 -2.43
CA LEU A 95 -11.47 14.09 -1.14
C LEU A 95 -12.44 12.96 -0.78
N TRP A 96 -13.74 13.19 -0.95
CA TRP A 96 -14.78 12.21 -0.68
C TRP A 96 -14.71 11.01 -1.63
N HIS A 97 -14.57 11.26 -2.95
CA HIS A 97 -14.40 10.20 -3.94
C HIS A 97 -13.14 9.39 -3.68
N THR A 98 -12.03 10.01 -3.26
CA THR A 98 -10.79 9.31 -2.88
C THR A 98 -11.04 8.38 -1.70
N ALA A 99 -11.78 8.83 -0.68
CA ALA A 99 -12.11 8.02 0.48
C ALA A 99 -12.98 6.82 0.11
N ILE A 100 -14.07 7.04 -0.62
CA ILE A 100 -14.97 5.96 -1.10
C ILE A 100 -14.20 4.98 -1.98
N PHE A 101 -13.44 5.50 -2.95
CA PHE A 101 -12.67 4.69 -3.87
C PHE A 101 -11.67 3.80 -3.14
N THR A 102 -10.90 4.40 -2.22
CA THR A 102 -9.87 3.70 -1.46
C THR A 102 -10.49 2.64 -0.57
N LEU A 103 -11.47 3.01 0.26
CA LEU A 103 -12.11 2.09 1.21
C LEU A 103 -12.86 0.97 0.48
N GLY A 104 -13.66 1.31 -0.53
CA GLY A 104 -14.41 0.33 -1.32
C GLY A 104 -13.49 -0.65 -2.03
N SER A 105 -12.42 -0.16 -2.65
CA SER A 105 -11.42 -1.01 -3.30
C SER A 105 -10.71 -1.91 -2.29
N LEU A 106 -10.21 -1.36 -1.18
CA LEU A 106 -9.50 -2.14 -0.17
C LEU A 106 -10.39 -3.23 0.43
N LEU A 107 -11.62 -2.90 0.80
CA LEU A 107 -12.55 -3.85 1.39
C LEU A 107 -12.89 -4.97 0.39
N GLY A 108 -13.17 -4.63 -0.86
CA GLY A 108 -13.47 -5.61 -1.91
C GLY A 108 -12.27 -6.52 -2.22
N GLN A 109 -11.09 -5.94 -2.46
CA GLN A 109 -9.86 -6.68 -2.75
C GLN A 109 -9.48 -7.61 -1.60
N PHE A 110 -9.52 -7.11 -0.36
CA PHE A 110 -9.20 -7.88 0.82
C PHE A 110 -10.19 -9.02 1.03
N THR A 111 -11.49 -8.74 0.97
CA THR A 111 -12.53 -9.73 1.26
C THR A 111 -12.53 -10.86 0.25
N ILE A 112 -12.50 -10.52 -1.05
CA ILE A 112 -12.47 -11.52 -2.13
C ILE A 112 -11.11 -12.24 -2.15
N GLY A 113 -10.01 -11.50 -1.95
CA GLY A 113 -8.67 -12.07 -1.87
C GLY A 113 -8.53 -13.08 -0.73
N LEU A 114 -9.06 -12.77 0.46
CA LEU A 114 -9.08 -13.66 1.61
C LEU A 114 -9.94 -14.89 1.36
N ALA A 115 -11.13 -14.71 0.79
CA ALA A 115 -12.02 -15.81 0.44
C ALA A 115 -11.34 -16.79 -0.54
N LEU A 116 -10.67 -16.27 -1.57
CA LEU A 116 -9.90 -17.08 -2.51
C LEU A 116 -8.68 -17.72 -1.84
N ALA A 117 -7.95 -17.00 -0.98
CA ALA A 117 -6.81 -17.56 -0.25
C ALA A 117 -7.23 -18.76 0.62
N VAL A 118 -8.34 -18.64 1.35
CA VAL A 118 -8.92 -19.73 2.13
C VAL A 118 -9.39 -20.88 1.23
N PHE A 119 -10.00 -20.57 0.08
CA PHE A 119 -10.40 -21.60 -0.89
C PHE A 119 -9.19 -22.40 -1.41
N PHE A 120 -8.12 -21.71 -1.80
CA PHE A 120 -6.91 -22.35 -2.32
C PHE A 120 -6.04 -23.03 -1.27
N SER A 121 -6.30 -22.80 0.03
CA SER A 121 -5.67 -23.55 1.12
C SER A 121 -6.01 -25.05 1.07
N ARG A 122 -7.11 -25.41 0.40
CA ARG A 122 -7.49 -26.80 0.12
C ARG A 122 -6.56 -27.43 -0.93
N ARG A 123 -6.16 -28.68 -0.72
CA ARG A 123 -5.33 -29.43 -1.67
C ARG A 123 -6.20 -30.02 -2.79
N PHE A 124 -5.97 -29.60 -4.03
CA PHE A 124 -6.58 -30.21 -5.23
C PHE A 124 -5.63 -30.14 -6.43
N ARG A 125 -5.79 -31.07 -7.40
CA ARG A 125 -4.80 -31.39 -8.45
C ARG A 125 -4.40 -30.22 -9.36
N LEU A 126 -5.20 -29.15 -9.45
CA LEU A 126 -4.94 -28.00 -10.31
C LEU A 126 -4.76 -26.67 -9.55
N SER A 127 -4.66 -26.70 -8.21
CA SER A 127 -4.60 -25.48 -7.38
C SER A 127 -3.48 -24.52 -7.79
N GLY A 128 -2.30 -25.04 -8.15
CA GLY A 128 -1.18 -24.20 -8.60
C GLY A 128 -1.46 -23.48 -9.92
N VAL A 129 -1.98 -24.22 -10.91
CA VAL A 129 -2.29 -23.67 -12.24
C VAL A 129 -3.38 -22.61 -12.16
N VAL A 130 -4.46 -22.87 -11.43
CA VAL A 130 -5.56 -21.91 -11.29
C VAL A 130 -5.07 -20.63 -10.59
N ARG A 131 -4.25 -20.74 -9.54
CA ARG A 131 -3.65 -19.55 -8.89
C ARG A 131 -2.73 -18.78 -9.83
N ALA A 132 -1.94 -19.45 -10.66
CA ALA A 132 -1.08 -18.81 -11.64
C ALA A 132 -1.89 -18.04 -12.70
N ILE A 133 -3.00 -18.60 -13.19
CA ILE A 133 -3.90 -17.91 -14.12
C ILE A 133 -4.57 -16.71 -13.44
N LEU A 134 -5.01 -16.87 -12.20
CA LEU A 134 -5.61 -15.78 -11.42
C LEU A 134 -4.63 -14.65 -11.14
N LEU A 135 -3.31 -14.85 -11.24
CA LEU A 135 -2.31 -13.81 -11.09
C LEU A 135 -2.15 -12.91 -12.32
N LEU A 136 -2.61 -13.36 -13.50
CA LEU A 136 -2.44 -12.62 -14.75
C LEU A 136 -2.97 -11.18 -14.70
N PRO A 137 -4.17 -10.88 -14.15
CA PRO A 137 -4.69 -9.51 -14.07
C PRO A 137 -3.75 -8.52 -13.41
N TRP A 138 -2.98 -8.96 -12.41
CA TRP A 138 -2.06 -8.10 -11.66
C TRP A 138 -0.74 -7.86 -12.41
N LEU A 139 -0.35 -8.76 -13.32
CA LEU A 139 0.86 -8.61 -14.14
C LEU A 139 0.64 -7.69 -15.36
N VAL A 140 -0.61 -7.50 -15.77
CA VAL A 140 -0.95 -6.61 -16.89
C VAL A 140 -0.80 -5.15 -16.44
N PRO A 141 -0.16 -4.28 -17.24
CA PRO A 141 -0.07 -2.86 -16.93
C PRO A 141 -1.44 -2.24 -16.68
N MET A 142 -1.55 -1.41 -15.63
CA MET A 142 -2.84 -0.86 -15.17
C MET A 142 -3.61 -0.12 -16.29
N VAL A 143 -2.91 0.65 -17.12
CA VAL A 143 -3.51 1.37 -18.25
C VAL A 143 -4.10 0.42 -19.30
N VAL A 144 -3.43 -0.70 -19.58
CA VAL A 144 -3.92 -1.72 -20.53
C VAL A 144 -5.19 -2.36 -19.98
N SER A 145 -5.17 -2.76 -18.71
CA SER A 145 -6.35 -3.30 -18.02
C SER A 145 -7.52 -2.30 -18.07
N ALA A 146 -7.26 -1.03 -17.81
CA ALA A 146 -8.27 0.03 -17.86
C ALA A 146 -8.88 0.19 -19.26
N VAL A 147 -8.08 0.20 -20.32
CA VAL A 147 -8.58 0.32 -21.70
C VAL A 147 -9.45 -0.87 -22.10
N VAL A 148 -9.06 -2.09 -21.70
CA VAL A 148 -9.88 -3.29 -21.92
C VAL A 148 -11.20 -3.18 -21.16
N TRP A 149 -11.16 -2.80 -19.89
CA TRP A 149 -12.36 -2.60 -19.09
C TRP A 149 -13.26 -1.51 -19.63
N ARG A 150 -12.70 -0.42 -20.18
CA ARG A 150 -13.48 0.63 -20.84
C ARG A 150 -14.29 0.09 -22.02
N ARG A 151 -13.74 -0.86 -22.80
CA ARG A 151 -14.48 -1.54 -23.87
C ARG A 151 -15.53 -2.52 -23.34
N ILE A 152 -15.23 -3.24 -22.26
CA ILE A 152 -16.18 -4.17 -21.63
C ILE A 152 -17.39 -3.43 -21.05
N LEU A 153 -17.15 -2.25 -20.47
CA LEU A 153 -18.13 -1.38 -19.81
C LEU A 153 -18.78 -0.37 -20.77
N ASP A 154 -18.52 -0.46 -22.07
CA ASP A 154 -19.15 0.40 -23.07
C ASP A 154 -20.67 0.25 -23.01
N GLN A 155 -21.38 1.38 -23.09
CA GLN A 155 -22.82 1.41 -22.88
C GLN A 155 -23.57 0.64 -23.97
N ASP A 156 -23.19 0.86 -25.23
CA ASP A 156 -23.94 0.40 -26.39
C ASP A 156 -23.40 -0.94 -26.92
N HIS A 157 -22.08 -1.13 -26.90
CA HIS A 157 -21.40 -2.28 -27.51
C HIS A 157 -20.58 -3.10 -26.49
N GLY A 158 -20.71 -2.82 -25.20
CA GLY A 158 -19.95 -3.49 -24.15
C GLY A 158 -20.49 -4.89 -23.85
N ILE A 159 -19.57 -5.86 -23.77
CA ILE A 159 -19.91 -7.26 -23.52
C ILE A 159 -20.64 -7.45 -22.18
N LEU A 160 -20.39 -6.61 -21.18
CA LEU A 160 -21.09 -6.69 -19.89
C LEU A 160 -22.58 -6.36 -20.07
N ASN A 161 -22.90 -5.28 -20.78
CA ASN A 161 -24.29 -4.91 -21.05
C ASN A 161 -24.98 -5.95 -21.95
N SER A 162 -24.30 -6.47 -22.97
CA SER A 162 -24.84 -7.55 -23.80
C SER A 162 -25.18 -8.80 -22.96
N ALA A 163 -24.31 -9.17 -22.02
CA ALA A 163 -24.55 -10.29 -21.11
C ALA A 163 -25.74 -10.04 -20.17
N LEU A 164 -25.83 -8.85 -19.57
CA LEU A 164 -26.94 -8.46 -18.68
C LEU A 164 -28.29 -8.45 -19.40
N HIS A 165 -28.31 -7.95 -20.63
CA HIS A 165 -29.50 -7.99 -21.48
C HIS A 165 -29.89 -9.43 -21.84
N ALA A 166 -28.92 -10.29 -22.18
CA ALA A 166 -29.19 -11.69 -22.53
C ALA A 166 -29.80 -12.51 -21.37
N VAL A 167 -29.46 -12.19 -20.12
CA VAL A 167 -30.06 -12.82 -18.93
C VAL A 167 -31.31 -12.09 -18.41
N GLY A 168 -31.78 -11.06 -19.11
CA GLY A 168 -32.99 -10.31 -18.75
C GLY A 168 -32.87 -9.41 -17.52
N LEU A 169 -31.65 -9.04 -17.12
CA LEU A 169 -31.43 -8.15 -15.96
C LEU A 169 -31.58 -6.67 -16.29
N THR A 170 -31.47 -6.29 -17.56
CA THR A 170 -31.52 -4.90 -18.01
C THR A 170 -32.21 -4.79 -19.37
N GLU A 171 -33.16 -3.85 -19.52
CA GLU A 171 -33.84 -3.57 -20.78
C GLU A 171 -33.02 -2.67 -21.73
N GLY A 172 -31.97 -2.02 -21.21
CA GLY A 172 -31.06 -1.16 -21.96
C GLY A 172 -29.64 -1.16 -21.40
N GLY A 173 -28.71 -0.56 -22.13
CA GLY A 173 -27.30 -0.48 -21.71
C GLY A 173 -27.12 0.37 -20.47
N VAL A 174 -26.55 -0.20 -19.41
CA VAL A 174 -26.21 0.57 -18.20
C VAL A 174 -25.04 1.51 -18.55
N PRO A 175 -25.14 2.82 -18.23
CA PRO A 175 -24.11 3.82 -18.54
C PRO A 175 -22.95 3.78 -17.54
N TRP A 176 -22.26 2.64 -17.43
CA TRP A 176 -21.24 2.35 -16.41
C TRP A 176 -20.21 3.46 -16.24
N LEU A 177 -19.74 4.06 -17.34
CA LEU A 177 -18.72 5.11 -17.33
C LEU A 177 -19.30 6.49 -17.70
N ASN A 178 -20.56 6.55 -18.13
CA ASN A 178 -21.20 7.75 -18.69
C ASN A 178 -22.21 8.40 -17.74
N SER A 179 -22.49 7.79 -16.58
CA SER A 179 -23.41 8.33 -15.57
C SER A 179 -22.69 8.63 -14.25
N PRO A 180 -22.90 9.83 -13.66
CA PRO A 180 -22.31 10.19 -12.36
C PRO A 180 -22.67 9.22 -11.22
N GLY A 181 -23.82 8.55 -11.31
CA GLY A 181 -24.30 7.65 -10.25
C GLY A 181 -23.56 6.32 -10.17
N VAL A 182 -22.90 5.88 -11.26
CA VAL A 182 -22.28 4.54 -11.34
C VAL A 182 -20.81 4.56 -11.74
N ALA A 183 -20.29 5.65 -12.32
CA ALA A 183 -18.91 5.73 -12.80
C ALA A 183 -17.85 5.42 -11.72
N LEU A 184 -18.01 5.99 -10.52
CA LEU A 184 -17.08 5.73 -9.42
C LEU A 184 -17.15 4.27 -8.96
N LEU A 185 -18.36 3.71 -8.88
CA LEU A 185 -18.57 2.30 -8.52
C LEU A 185 -17.93 1.38 -9.55
N SER A 186 -18.11 1.65 -10.84
CA SER A 186 -17.47 0.90 -11.93
C SER A 186 -15.95 0.93 -11.81
N ALA A 187 -15.35 2.10 -11.56
CA ALA A 187 -13.91 2.19 -11.34
C ALA A 187 -13.43 1.40 -10.12
N ILE A 188 -14.20 1.40 -9.02
CA ILE A 188 -13.93 0.59 -7.82
C ILE A 188 -13.97 -0.91 -8.16
N LEU A 189 -14.99 -1.38 -8.87
CA LEU A 189 -15.13 -2.78 -9.26
C LEU A 189 -13.97 -3.25 -10.15
N VAL A 190 -13.55 -2.41 -11.10
CA VAL A 190 -12.37 -2.70 -11.93
C VAL A 190 -11.10 -2.76 -11.06
N ASN A 191 -10.92 -1.81 -10.15
CA ASN A 191 -9.77 -1.82 -9.24
C ASN A 191 -9.77 -3.05 -8.32
N ILE A 192 -10.95 -3.48 -7.86
CA ILE A 192 -11.10 -4.72 -7.08
C ILE A 192 -10.61 -5.90 -7.91
N TRP A 193 -11.06 -6.04 -9.15
CA TRP A 193 -10.64 -7.11 -10.04
C TRP A 193 -9.11 -7.15 -10.24
N ILE A 194 -8.48 -5.99 -10.45
CA ILE A 194 -7.02 -5.88 -10.63
C ILE A 194 -6.27 -6.26 -9.33
N GLY A 195 -6.79 -5.88 -8.16
CA GLY A 195 -6.11 -6.03 -6.88
C GLY A 195 -6.30 -7.38 -6.17
N ILE A 196 -7.35 -8.13 -6.53
CA ILE A 196 -7.63 -9.47 -5.95
C ILE A 196 -6.40 -10.39 -5.97
N PRO A 197 -5.65 -10.54 -7.09
CA PRO A 197 -4.60 -11.55 -7.14
C PRO A 197 -3.46 -11.30 -6.16
N PHE A 198 -3.05 -10.04 -6.02
CA PHE A 198 -2.03 -9.62 -5.05
C PHE A 198 -2.44 -9.94 -3.61
N ASN A 199 -3.68 -9.57 -3.24
CA ASN A 199 -4.23 -9.84 -1.91
C ASN A 199 -4.32 -11.34 -1.65
N MET A 200 -4.83 -12.11 -2.62
CA MET A 200 -4.98 -13.56 -2.52
C MET A 200 -3.65 -14.26 -2.29
N VAL A 201 -2.60 -13.90 -3.05
CA VAL A 201 -1.29 -14.60 -2.94
C VAL A 201 -0.61 -14.34 -1.61
N ILE A 202 -0.61 -13.10 -1.13
CA ILE A 202 0.03 -12.77 0.14
C ILE A 202 -0.72 -13.42 1.30
N LEU A 203 -2.05 -13.34 1.31
CA LEU A 203 -2.87 -13.98 2.34
C LEU A 203 -2.73 -15.50 2.29
N TYR A 204 -2.68 -16.10 1.09
CA TYR A 204 -2.45 -17.52 0.93
C TYR A 204 -1.09 -17.94 1.48
N GLY A 205 -0.02 -17.18 1.20
CA GLY A 205 1.31 -17.41 1.74
C GLY A 205 1.29 -17.40 3.27
N GLY A 206 0.66 -16.39 3.86
CA GLY A 206 0.47 -16.31 5.32
C GLY A 206 -0.33 -17.47 5.91
N LEU A 207 -1.35 -17.96 5.21
CA LEU A 207 -2.10 -19.14 5.64
C LEU A 207 -1.24 -20.42 5.67
N GLN A 208 -0.21 -20.53 4.82
CA GLN A 208 0.70 -21.69 4.82
C GLN A 208 1.66 -21.69 6.02
N GLU A 209 1.92 -20.54 6.65
CA GLU A 209 2.81 -20.43 7.81
C GLU A 209 2.13 -20.86 9.12
N ILE A 210 0.80 -21.01 9.13
CA ILE A 210 0.04 -21.39 10.33
C ILE A 210 0.29 -22.88 10.62
N PRO A 211 0.83 -23.25 11.81
CA PRO A 211 1.08 -24.64 12.16
C PRO A 211 -0.18 -25.50 12.08
N ARG A 212 -0.06 -26.68 11.45
CA ARG A 212 -1.18 -27.60 11.26
C ARG A 212 -1.76 -28.12 12.59
N GLU A 213 -0.92 -28.26 13.60
CA GLU A 213 -1.28 -28.71 14.95
C GLU A 213 -2.38 -27.86 15.59
N LEU A 214 -2.42 -26.55 15.31
CA LEU A 214 -3.48 -25.66 15.82
C LEU A 214 -4.86 -26.00 15.23
N TYR A 215 -4.90 -26.41 13.97
CA TYR A 215 -6.13 -26.87 13.33
C TYR A 215 -6.57 -28.23 13.86
N GLU A 216 -5.63 -29.12 14.13
CA GLU A 216 -5.88 -30.45 14.69
C GLU A 216 -6.39 -30.34 16.13
N ALA A 217 -5.76 -29.52 16.97
CA ALA A 217 -6.24 -29.23 18.32
C ALA A 217 -7.66 -28.64 18.32
N ALA A 218 -7.93 -27.64 17.47
CA ALA A 218 -9.27 -27.09 17.34
C ALA A 218 -10.31 -28.13 16.90
N SER A 219 -9.93 -29.10 16.07
CA SER A 219 -10.84 -30.19 15.65
C SER A 219 -11.13 -31.18 16.78
N LEU A 220 -10.15 -31.47 17.64
CA LEU A 220 -10.32 -32.31 18.83
C LEU A 220 -11.23 -31.64 19.87
N ASP A 221 -11.17 -30.32 19.97
CA ASP A 221 -12.06 -29.49 20.81
C ASP A 221 -13.47 -29.32 20.21
N GLY A 222 -13.77 -29.95 19.07
CA GLY A 222 -15.07 -29.87 18.40
C GLY A 222 -15.38 -28.50 17.80
N ALA A 223 -14.36 -27.67 17.52
CA ALA A 223 -14.58 -26.36 16.92
C ALA A 223 -15.09 -26.49 15.48
N SER A 224 -16.20 -25.80 15.16
CA SER A 224 -16.73 -25.72 13.81
C SER A 224 -15.78 -24.94 12.87
N PRO A 225 -15.82 -25.14 11.54
CA PRO A 225 -14.94 -24.44 10.61
C PRO A 225 -14.99 -22.90 10.74
N TRP A 226 -16.16 -22.34 11.03
CA TRP A 226 -16.32 -20.90 11.27
C TRP A 226 -15.65 -20.45 12.57
N ARG A 227 -15.79 -21.24 13.65
CA ARG A 227 -15.13 -20.95 14.93
C ARG A 227 -13.61 -21.07 14.79
N THR A 228 -13.12 -22.08 14.09
CA THR A 228 -11.69 -22.26 13.79
C THR A 228 -11.15 -21.09 12.96
N PHE A 229 -11.87 -20.66 11.92
CA PHE A 229 -11.48 -19.51 11.12
C PHE A 229 -11.38 -18.22 11.96
N ARG A 230 -12.40 -17.92 12.78
CA ARG A 230 -12.44 -16.70 13.59
C ARG A 230 -11.45 -16.70 14.75
N SER A 231 -11.20 -17.86 15.36
CA SER A 231 -10.45 -17.97 16.62
C SER A 231 -9.00 -18.42 16.45
N VAL A 232 -8.69 -19.09 15.34
CA VAL A 232 -7.33 -19.58 15.04
C VAL A 232 -6.78 -18.87 13.80
N THR A 233 -7.46 -19.00 12.66
CA THR A 233 -6.93 -18.52 11.37
C THR A 233 -6.78 -17.00 11.32
N LEU A 234 -7.86 -16.25 11.57
CA LEU A 234 -7.85 -14.78 11.49
C LEU A 234 -6.85 -14.13 12.46
N PRO A 235 -6.76 -14.53 13.75
CA PRO A 235 -5.78 -13.98 14.67
C PRO A 235 -4.33 -14.26 14.25
N MET A 236 -4.04 -15.49 13.79
CA MET A 236 -2.70 -15.86 13.32
C MET A 236 -2.32 -15.16 12.01
N LEU A 237 -3.31 -14.89 11.14
CA LEU A 237 -3.09 -14.18 9.88
C LEU A 237 -3.01 -12.66 10.05
N ARG A 238 -3.30 -12.11 11.23
CA ARG A 238 -3.35 -10.66 11.48
C ARG A 238 -2.09 -9.91 11.04
N PRO A 239 -0.84 -10.38 11.27
CA PRO A 239 0.35 -9.68 10.80
C PRO A 239 0.36 -9.53 9.27
N VAL A 240 -0.02 -10.60 8.56
CA VAL A 240 -0.08 -10.65 7.09
C VAL A 240 -1.23 -9.77 6.56
N ILE A 241 -2.43 -9.87 7.16
CA ILE A 241 -3.57 -8.99 6.85
C ILE A 241 -3.15 -7.53 6.97
N THR A 242 -2.44 -7.18 8.05
CA THR A 242 -2.05 -5.80 8.29
C THR A 242 -1.09 -5.29 7.22
N VAL A 243 -0.10 -6.08 6.82
CA VAL A 243 0.81 -5.74 5.72
C VAL A 243 0.03 -5.55 4.42
N VAL A 244 -0.89 -6.45 4.08
CA VAL A 244 -1.71 -6.38 2.86
C VAL A 244 -2.55 -5.10 2.83
N LEU A 245 -3.23 -4.77 3.93
CA LEU A 245 -4.07 -3.57 4.01
C LEU A 245 -3.25 -2.28 3.92
N VAL A 246 -2.04 -2.25 4.49
CA VAL A 246 -1.15 -1.08 4.40
C VAL A 246 -0.63 -0.88 2.99
N LEU A 247 -0.12 -1.94 2.37
CA LEU A 247 0.37 -1.89 0.99
C LEU A 247 -0.76 -1.54 0.01
N GLY A 248 -1.95 -2.11 0.23
CA GLY A 248 -3.17 -1.79 -0.52
C GLY A 248 -3.56 -0.33 -0.38
N PHE A 249 -3.61 0.20 0.85
CA PHE A 249 -3.94 1.61 1.11
C PHE A 249 -2.96 2.55 0.41
N MET A 250 -1.66 2.34 0.61
CA MET A 250 -0.59 3.16 0.06
C MET A 250 -0.56 3.17 -1.47
N SER A 251 -0.99 2.09 -2.10
CA SER A 251 -1.08 1.98 -3.55
C SER A 251 -2.37 2.61 -4.10
N THR A 252 -3.48 2.50 -3.37
CA THR A 252 -4.82 2.88 -3.85
C THR A 252 -5.14 4.35 -3.61
N VAL A 253 -4.73 4.94 -2.49
CA VAL A 253 -5.11 6.32 -2.12
C VAL A 253 -4.62 7.38 -3.11
N LYS A 254 -3.51 7.09 -3.80
CA LYS A 254 -2.87 7.97 -4.79
C LYS A 254 -3.15 7.56 -6.23
N ILE A 255 -4.12 6.66 -6.46
CA ILE A 255 -4.34 6.10 -7.79
C ILE A 255 -4.72 7.20 -8.78
N LEU A 256 -4.09 7.16 -9.96
CA LEU A 256 -4.33 8.12 -11.03
C LEU A 256 -4.55 7.40 -12.36
N ASP A 257 -3.71 6.41 -12.67
CA ASP A 257 -3.65 5.73 -13.97
C ASP A 257 -5.00 5.11 -14.35
N LEU A 258 -5.62 4.41 -13.41
CA LEU A 258 -6.89 3.71 -13.62
C LEU A 258 -8.03 4.69 -13.92
N ILE A 259 -8.17 5.75 -13.11
CA ILE A 259 -9.25 6.73 -13.25
C ILE A 259 -9.06 7.50 -14.55
N LEU A 260 -7.84 7.94 -14.86
CA LEU A 260 -7.55 8.68 -16.09
C LEU A 260 -7.88 7.84 -17.34
N ALA A 261 -7.53 6.55 -17.33
CA ALA A 261 -7.76 5.67 -18.47
C ALA A 261 -9.22 5.22 -18.62
N LEU A 262 -9.99 5.08 -17.52
CA LEU A 262 -11.40 4.69 -17.57
C LEU A 262 -12.32 5.87 -17.88
N THR A 263 -12.21 6.97 -17.14
CA THR A 263 -13.20 8.05 -17.11
C THR A 263 -12.61 9.45 -17.27
N SER A 264 -11.29 9.59 -17.10
CA SER A 264 -10.62 10.91 -17.08
C SER A 264 -11.20 11.87 -16.04
N GLY A 265 -11.72 11.33 -14.92
CA GLY A 265 -12.35 12.10 -13.83
C GLY A 265 -13.84 12.37 -14.01
N GLY A 266 -14.41 12.09 -15.18
CA GLY A 266 -15.82 12.30 -15.48
C GLY A 266 -16.75 11.13 -15.10
N PRO A 267 -18.04 11.24 -15.47
CA PRO A 267 -18.72 12.45 -15.95
C PRO A 267 -18.97 13.44 -14.82
N ALA A 268 -19.04 14.75 -15.12
CA ALA A 268 -19.33 15.81 -14.13
C ALA A 268 -18.49 15.69 -12.84
N ASP A 269 -17.19 15.44 -12.98
CA ASP A 269 -16.22 15.27 -11.89
C ASP A 269 -16.52 14.13 -10.87
N SER A 270 -17.49 13.27 -11.17
CA SER A 270 -17.96 12.18 -10.27
C SER A 270 -16.92 11.10 -9.99
N THR A 271 -15.82 11.07 -10.74
CA THR A 271 -14.70 10.14 -10.49
C THR A 271 -13.38 10.83 -10.18
N GLN A 272 -13.38 12.16 -10.06
CA GLN A 272 -12.18 12.90 -9.67
C GLN A 272 -11.72 12.48 -8.28
N THR A 273 -10.46 12.06 -8.16
CA THR A 273 -9.78 11.77 -6.89
C THR A 273 -8.73 12.84 -6.63
N LEU A 274 -8.16 12.88 -5.42
CA LEU A 274 -7.05 13.78 -5.11
C LEU A 274 -5.86 13.55 -6.05
N GLY A 275 -5.65 12.29 -6.48
CA GLY A 275 -4.61 11.94 -7.45
C GLY A 275 -4.85 12.59 -8.81
N THR A 276 -6.08 12.51 -9.33
CA THR A 276 -6.42 13.13 -10.63
C THR A 276 -6.47 14.65 -10.55
N VAL A 277 -6.95 15.23 -9.44
CA VAL A 277 -6.93 16.68 -9.23
C VAL A 277 -5.49 17.20 -9.14
N THR A 278 -4.59 16.50 -8.43
CA THR A 278 -3.16 16.85 -8.41
C THR A 278 -2.58 16.86 -9.82
N TYR A 279 -2.92 15.86 -10.64
CA TYR A 279 -2.48 15.77 -12.04
C TYR A 279 -3.05 16.92 -12.88
N GLN A 280 -4.34 17.21 -12.75
CA GLN A 280 -5.02 18.27 -13.51
C GLN A 280 -4.40 19.64 -13.20
N LEU A 281 -4.20 19.97 -11.92
CA LEU A 281 -3.58 21.24 -11.52
C LEU A 281 -2.13 21.33 -12.00
N SER A 282 -1.34 20.28 -11.76
CA SER A 282 0.11 20.33 -12.00
C SER A 282 0.48 20.22 -13.47
N PHE A 283 -0.23 19.42 -14.26
CA PHE A 283 0.19 19.06 -15.62
C PHE A 283 -0.74 19.56 -16.72
N LEU A 284 -2.02 19.83 -16.43
CA LEU A 284 -2.95 20.36 -17.43
C LEU A 284 -3.13 21.87 -17.29
N GLN A 285 -3.39 22.34 -16.06
CA GLN A 285 -3.56 23.77 -15.76
C GLN A 285 -2.23 24.47 -15.51
N LEU A 286 -1.16 23.70 -15.26
CA LEU A 286 0.19 24.19 -14.97
C LEU A 286 0.24 25.15 -13.76
N ASP A 287 -0.66 24.97 -12.80
CA ASP A 287 -0.59 25.60 -11.49
C ASP A 287 0.07 24.62 -10.51
N PHE A 288 1.40 24.64 -10.49
CA PHE A 288 2.20 23.77 -9.66
C PHE A 288 2.04 24.10 -8.16
N GLY A 289 1.73 25.35 -7.81
CA GLY A 289 1.50 25.77 -6.44
C GLY A 289 0.25 25.12 -5.85
N GLN A 290 -0.88 25.22 -6.53
CA GLN A 290 -2.11 24.54 -6.12
C GLN A 290 -2.00 23.01 -6.24
N GLY A 291 -1.37 22.50 -7.31
CA GLY A 291 -1.08 21.07 -7.43
C GLY A 291 -0.27 20.52 -6.25
N ALA A 292 0.73 21.28 -5.79
CA ALA A 292 1.53 20.93 -4.62
C ALA A 292 0.72 20.91 -3.32
N VAL A 293 -0.29 21.78 -3.16
CA VAL A 293 -1.21 21.74 -2.01
C VAL A 293 -1.94 20.40 -1.96
N VAL A 294 -2.57 19.98 -3.07
CA VAL A 294 -3.31 18.70 -3.12
C VAL A 294 -2.35 17.51 -2.90
N GLY A 295 -1.15 17.55 -3.47
CA GLY A 295 -0.10 16.57 -3.21
C GLY A 295 0.31 16.50 -1.74
N ASN A 296 0.45 17.64 -1.05
CA ASN A 296 0.75 17.68 0.38
C ASN A 296 -0.39 17.12 1.23
N VAL A 297 -1.65 17.32 0.84
CA VAL A 297 -2.80 16.68 1.50
C VAL A 297 -2.71 15.16 1.37
N LEU A 298 -2.40 14.62 0.19
CA LEU A 298 -2.17 13.18 -0.01
C LEU A 298 -1.01 12.64 0.84
N ILE A 299 0.09 13.38 0.94
CA ILE A 299 1.22 13.04 1.82
C ILE A 299 0.75 13.01 3.28
N LEU A 300 -0.01 14.00 3.72
CA LEU A 300 -0.51 14.07 5.10
C LEU A 300 -1.45 12.90 5.42
N ILE A 301 -2.40 12.58 4.53
CA ILE A 301 -3.30 11.43 4.67
C ILE A 301 -2.49 10.13 4.78
N SER A 302 -1.47 9.97 3.92
CA SER A 302 -0.60 8.79 3.93
C SER A 302 0.24 8.72 5.22
N ALA A 303 0.79 9.84 5.69
CA ALA A 303 1.57 9.91 6.92
C ALA A 303 0.71 9.60 8.16
N VAL A 304 -0.50 10.14 8.24
CA VAL A 304 -1.45 9.86 9.33
C VAL A 304 -1.77 8.36 9.35
N PHE A 305 -2.10 7.77 8.21
CA PHE A 305 -2.34 6.33 8.13
C PHE A 305 -1.12 5.51 8.56
N ALA A 306 0.09 5.86 8.09
CA ALA A 306 1.32 5.19 8.47
C ALA A 306 1.59 5.26 9.99
N VAL A 307 1.37 6.42 10.62
CA VAL A 307 1.52 6.59 12.08
C VAL A 307 0.49 5.76 12.84
N LEU A 308 -0.77 5.76 12.40
CA LEU A 308 -1.83 4.95 13.02
C LEU A 308 -1.51 3.46 12.90
N TYR A 309 -1.04 3.01 11.74
CA TYR A 309 -0.55 1.66 11.52
C TYR A 309 0.59 1.29 12.49
N LEU A 310 1.65 2.11 12.55
CA LEU A 310 2.79 1.84 13.43
C LEU A 310 2.36 1.78 14.90
N ARG A 311 1.45 2.65 15.33
CA ARG A 311 0.91 2.63 16.70
C ARG A 311 0.10 1.37 16.98
N ALA A 312 -0.77 0.96 16.06
CA ALA A 312 -1.60 -0.24 16.23
C ALA A 312 -0.76 -1.53 16.29
N ASN A 313 0.39 -1.57 15.63
CA ASN A 313 1.25 -2.76 15.55
C ASN A 313 2.41 -2.76 16.57
N ARG A 314 2.66 -1.67 17.28
CA ARG A 314 3.69 -1.59 18.34
C ARG A 314 3.49 -2.65 19.44
N ALA A 315 2.25 -3.05 19.72
CA ALA A 315 1.94 -4.08 20.71
C ALA A 315 2.38 -5.49 20.27
N ASP A 316 2.41 -5.77 18.96
CA ASP A 316 2.75 -7.08 18.41
C ASP A 316 4.29 -7.23 18.25
N PHE A 317 5.00 -6.16 17.89
CA PHE A 317 6.47 -6.16 17.83
C PHE A 317 7.15 -6.09 19.21
N GLY A 318 6.45 -5.62 20.25
CA GLY A 318 7.00 -5.48 21.61
C GLY A 318 7.07 -6.78 22.42
N LYS A 319 6.43 -7.87 21.96
CA LYS A 319 6.45 -9.19 22.63
C LYS A 319 7.49 -10.17 22.07
N GLY A 320 8.31 -9.72 21.12
CA GLY A 320 9.41 -10.50 20.56
C GLY A 320 10.76 -10.14 21.18
N LYS A 321 10.90 -10.36 22.50
CA LYS A 321 12.17 -10.59 23.20
C LYS A 321 11.93 -11.44 24.44
#